data_AF-A0A660VZU4-F1
#
_entry.id   AF-A0A660VZU4-F1
#
_cell.length_a   1.000
_cell.length_b   1.000
_cell.length_c   1.000
_cell.angle_alpha   90.00
_cell.angle_beta   90.00
_cell.angle_gamma   90.00
#
_symmetry.space_group_name_H-M   'P 1'
#
loop_
_entity.id
_entity.type
_entity.pdbx_description
1 polymer ?
#
loop_
_entity_poly.entity_id
_entity_poly.type
_entity_poly.pdbx_seq_one_letter_code
_entity_poly.pdbx_strand_id
1 'polypeptide(L)'
;MAADADFDIHATSETVVTESAGDSAVIVEDMNMDEHTESSFYSKHFVHIENAGQAVLDKIVLETPDTLIASVVGNEVDRLSDGIARIVARHPFVSKRLDLSMVETVGATTQVFESFVTGSLARECADAVDSRIAGETPSVAKPIFTTQNHTTPSYVRNPDCWAAGLDFTCISPWNSTGGALRAGTLVSPRHIVFAKHYMIDVGATVRFVKMDGTVVDRTMTAREYLGDYLGGSGNGPAFIQQDVCVGLLDSDVPSGINFCQILPYSIANQLPNIVHGIPALCIDREENALVKCFYAYSDIARAMRNPTQSARASFNEPLISGDSGNPGFLIIDSELVLITTWTYGGEGAGPNYGYLIDEVNTAMAALGGGYQLTTKDLSGYPTYDGGSSS
;
A
#
# COMPACT_ATOMS: atom_id res chain seq x y z
N MET A 1 -30.91 -6.33 11.85
CA MET A 1 -30.69 -5.26 10.85
C MET A 1 -29.55 -5.75 9.99
N ALA A 2 -29.79 -5.97 8.69
CA ALA A 2 -28.71 -6.35 7.78
C ALA A 2 -27.69 -5.20 7.79
N ALA A 3 -26.41 -5.50 7.99
CA ALA A 3 -25.35 -4.53 7.73
C ALA A 3 -25.56 -4.00 6.30
N ASP A 4 -25.44 -2.69 6.11
CA ASP A 4 -25.52 -2.03 4.80
C ASP A 4 -24.64 -2.82 3.82
N ALA A 5 -25.28 -3.52 2.88
CA ALA A 5 -24.59 -4.26 1.85
C ALA A 5 -24.31 -3.32 0.67
N ASP A 6 -23.66 -2.20 0.95
CA ASP A 6 -23.15 -1.29 -0.06
C ASP A 6 -21.67 -1.60 -0.32
N PHE A 7 -21.26 -1.43 -1.58
CA PHE A 7 -19.93 -1.73 -2.08
C PHE A 7 -19.75 -1.06 -3.42
N ASP A 8 -18.60 -0.51 -3.78
CA ASP A 8 -18.37 0.06 -5.11
C ASP A 8 -17.71 -0.94 -6.05
N ILE A 9 -17.82 -0.70 -7.36
CA ILE A 9 -17.13 -1.51 -8.37
C ILE A 9 -16.44 -0.62 -9.40
N HIS A 10 -15.25 -1.05 -9.80
CA HIS A 10 -14.48 -0.47 -10.90
C HIS A 10 -13.70 -1.57 -11.62
N ALA A 11 -13.00 -1.26 -12.71
CA ALA A 11 -12.12 -2.22 -13.38
C ALA A 11 -10.77 -1.61 -13.73
N THR A 12 -9.75 -2.46 -13.76
CA THR A 12 -8.46 -2.21 -14.40
C THR A 12 -8.33 -3.07 -15.65
N SER A 13 -7.39 -2.74 -16.53
CA SER A 13 -7.20 -3.44 -17.79
C SER A 13 -5.74 -3.81 -18.03
N GLU A 14 -5.53 -4.93 -18.70
CA GLU A 14 -4.25 -5.35 -19.26
C GLU A 14 -4.40 -5.55 -20.77
N THR A 15 -3.37 -5.20 -21.52
CA THR A 15 -3.36 -5.38 -22.97
C THR A 15 -3.01 -6.84 -23.30
N VAL A 16 -3.84 -7.47 -24.13
CA VAL A 16 -3.61 -8.80 -24.69
C VAL A 16 -3.36 -8.65 -26.18
N VAL A 17 -2.16 -9.03 -26.63
CA VAL A 17 -1.78 -9.06 -28.05
C VAL A 17 -2.16 -10.41 -28.63
N THR A 18 -2.97 -10.41 -29.69
CA THR A 18 -3.44 -11.62 -30.37
C THR A 18 -2.57 -11.95 -31.59
N GLU A 19 -2.13 -10.92 -32.33
CA GLU A 19 -1.27 -11.05 -33.50
C GLU A 19 -0.31 -9.85 -33.59
N SER A 20 0.86 -10.04 -34.17
CA SER A 20 1.85 -8.97 -34.41
C SER A 20 2.66 -9.27 -35.67
N ALA A 21 3.00 -8.23 -36.45
CA ALA A 21 3.88 -8.36 -37.60
C ALA A 21 5.36 -8.24 -37.24
N GLY A 22 5.66 -7.67 -36.07
CA GLY A 22 7.02 -7.49 -35.58
C GLY A 22 7.04 -7.18 -34.09
N ASP A 23 7.89 -7.91 -33.37
CA ASP A 23 8.07 -7.80 -31.92
C ASP A 23 9.50 -7.37 -31.61
N SER A 24 9.64 -6.44 -30.67
CA SER A 24 10.95 -6.02 -30.18
C SER A 24 10.91 -5.59 -28.73
N ALA A 25 11.97 -5.91 -27.97
CA ALA A 25 12.13 -5.39 -26.63
C ALA A 25 12.63 -3.94 -26.69
N VAL A 26 11.93 -3.04 -26.00
CA VAL A 26 12.28 -1.63 -25.87
C VAL A 26 12.37 -1.24 -24.40
N ILE A 27 13.20 -0.25 -24.10
CA ILE A 27 13.28 0.33 -22.75
C ILE A 27 12.61 1.69 -22.79
N VAL A 28 11.63 1.88 -21.91
CA VAL A 28 10.96 3.16 -21.68
C VAL A 28 11.25 3.53 -20.23
N GLU A 29 12.14 4.50 -20.04
CA GLU A 29 12.59 4.95 -18.71
C GLU A 29 13.08 3.77 -17.84
N ASP A 30 12.34 3.42 -16.78
CA ASP A 30 12.65 2.34 -15.85
C ASP A 30 11.92 1.02 -16.17
N MET A 31 11.31 0.89 -17.35
CA MET A 31 10.56 -0.29 -17.77
C MET A 31 11.17 -0.99 -18.99
N ASN A 32 11.20 -2.32 -18.93
CA ASN A 32 11.31 -3.17 -20.10
C ASN A 32 9.90 -3.40 -20.65
N MET A 33 9.70 -3.07 -21.92
CA MET A 33 8.43 -3.21 -22.64
C MET A 33 8.65 -4.09 -23.86
N ASP A 34 7.65 -4.90 -24.20
CA ASP A 34 7.57 -5.55 -25.50
C ASP A 34 6.74 -4.68 -26.44
N GLU A 35 7.37 -4.17 -27.49
CA GLU A 35 6.73 -3.39 -28.54
C GLU A 35 6.28 -4.33 -29.67
N HIS A 36 5.00 -4.23 -30.01
CA HIS A 36 4.35 -5.00 -31.06
C HIS A 36 3.84 -4.04 -32.14
N THR A 37 4.28 -4.24 -33.38
CA THR A 37 3.95 -3.37 -34.53
C THR A 37 2.95 -4.04 -35.47
N GLU A 38 2.10 -3.22 -36.10
CA GLU A 38 0.98 -3.67 -36.96
C GLU A 38 0.16 -4.79 -36.28
N SER A 39 -0.03 -4.67 -34.96
CA SER A 39 -0.57 -5.70 -34.08
C SER A 39 -2.09 -5.64 -33.96
N SER A 40 -2.67 -6.78 -33.61
CA SER A 40 -4.03 -6.93 -33.13
C SER A 40 -4.00 -7.14 -31.62
N PHE A 41 -4.75 -6.34 -30.87
CA PHE A 41 -4.78 -6.44 -29.41
C PHE A 41 -6.10 -5.91 -28.83
N TYR A 42 -6.42 -6.35 -27.61
CA TYR A 42 -7.58 -5.88 -26.86
C TYR A 42 -7.27 -5.73 -25.37
N SER A 43 -8.18 -5.09 -24.64
CA SER A 43 -8.09 -4.99 -23.19
C SER A 43 -8.81 -6.17 -22.52
N LYS A 44 -8.06 -6.99 -21.80
CA LYS A 44 -8.59 -7.87 -20.77
C LYS A 44 -8.83 -7.05 -19.51
N HIS A 45 -9.96 -7.23 -18.84
CA HIS A 45 -10.33 -6.41 -17.68
C HIS A 45 -10.37 -7.24 -16.40
N PHE A 46 -10.13 -6.58 -15.27
CA PHE A 46 -10.21 -7.15 -13.93
C PHE A 46 -11.13 -6.27 -13.09
N VAL A 47 -12.21 -6.84 -12.58
CA VAL A 47 -13.20 -6.10 -11.80
C VAL A 47 -12.85 -6.13 -10.32
N HIS A 48 -12.83 -4.96 -9.71
CA HIS A 48 -12.54 -4.77 -8.29
C HIS A 48 -13.79 -4.37 -7.55
N ILE A 49 -13.94 -4.90 -6.34
CA ILE A 49 -15.02 -4.55 -5.41
C ILE A 49 -14.40 -3.81 -4.24
N GLU A 50 -14.92 -2.63 -3.95
CA GLU A 50 -14.41 -1.74 -2.90
C GLU A 50 -15.49 -1.46 -1.86
N ASN A 51 -15.07 -0.92 -0.71
CA ASN A 51 -15.95 -0.50 0.38
C ASN A 51 -16.88 -1.61 0.92
N ALA A 52 -16.52 -2.88 0.69
CA ALA A 52 -17.26 -4.04 1.14
C ALA A 52 -16.51 -4.72 2.30
N GLY A 53 -17.22 -4.99 3.41
CA GLY A 53 -16.69 -5.89 4.44
C GLY A 53 -16.63 -7.34 3.94
N GLN A 54 -15.76 -8.16 4.53
CA GLN A 54 -15.54 -9.55 4.06
C GLN A 54 -16.83 -10.37 3.93
N ALA A 55 -17.76 -10.24 4.89
CA ALA A 55 -19.05 -10.94 4.87
C ALA A 55 -19.99 -10.54 3.70
N VAL A 56 -19.73 -9.39 3.07
CA VAL A 56 -20.39 -8.93 1.84
C VAL A 56 -19.63 -9.48 0.63
N LEU A 57 -18.30 -9.36 0.62
CA LEU A 57 -17.43 -9.87 -0.44
C LEU A 57 -17.66 -11.36 -0.73
N ASP A 58 -17.75 -12.18 0.32
CA ASP A 58 -17.96 -13.64 0.22
C ASP A 58 -19.28 -14.04 -0.49
N LYS A 59 -20.19 -13.08 -0.69
CA LYS A 59 -21.51 -13.30 -1.30
C LYS A 59 -21.67 -12.63 -2.65
N ILE A 60 -20.67 -11.86 -3.10
CA ILE A 60 -20.74 -11.21 -4.40
C ILE A 60 -20.36 -12.22 -5.48
N VAL A 61 -21.18 -12.28 -6.52
CA VAL A 61 -20.90 -13.01 -7.75
C VAL A 61 -20.75 -12.00 -8.88
N LEU A 62 -19.66 -12.11 -9.64
CA LEU A 62 -19.44 -11.35 -10.86
C LEU A 62 -19.95 -12.17 -12.05
N GLU A 63 -20.78 -11.54 -12.88
CA GLU A 63 -21.35 -12.16 -14.08
C GLU A 63 -21.56 -11.13 -15.19
N THR A 64 -21.74 -11.61 -16.43
CA THR A 64 -22.15 -10.77 -17.56
C THR A 64 -23.38 -11.37 -18.25
N PRO A 65 -24.44 -10.59 -18.53
CA PRO A 65 -25.49 -11.02 -19.43
C PRO A 65 -25.02 -11.07 -20.90
N ASP A 66 -23.95 -10.35 -21.24
CA ASP A 66 -23.45 -10.19 -22.60
C ASP A 66 -22.43 -11.28 -22.95
N THR A 67 -22.83 -12.54 -22.72
CA THR A 67 -21.98 -13.75 -22.85
C THR A 67 -21.44 -14.04 -24.26
N LEU A 68 -21.91 -13.31 -25.28
CA LEU A 68 -21.35 -13.37 -26.64
C LEU A 68 -20.22 -12.35 -26.85
N ILE A 69 -20.14 -11.32 -26.01
CA ILE A 69 -19.16 -10.23 -26.08
C ILE A 69 -18.02 -10.50 -25.09
N ALA A 70 -18.32 -11.01 -23.90
CA ALA A 70 -17.32 -11.28 -22.88
C ALA A 70 -17.59 -12.56 -22.08
N SER A 71 -16.53 -13.14 -21.51
CA SER A 71 -16.60 -14.17 -20.49
C SER A 71 -16.11 -13.63 -19.15
N VAL A 72 -16.71 -14.09 -18.04
CA VAL A 72 -16.29 -13.73 -16.67
C VAL A 72 -15.85 -14.99 -15.93
N VAL A 73 -14.63 -14.99 -15.39
CA VAL A 73 -14.09 -16.07 -14.56
C VAL A 73 -13.44 -15.45 -13.32
N GLY A 74 -14.01 -15.69 -12.14
CA GLY A 74 -13.60 -14.98 -10.94
C GLY A 74 -13.84 -13.48 -11.09
N ASN A 75 -12.78 -12.68 -11.05
CA ASN A 75 -12.81 -11.24 -11.32
C ASN A 75 -12.30 -10.87 -12.72
N GLU A 76 -11.85 -11.84 -13.51
CA GLU A 76 -11.33 -11.61 -14.86
C GLU A 76 -12.47 -11.55 -15.87
N VAL A 77 -12.40 -10.58 -16.78
CA VAL A 77 -13.33 -10.38 -17.87
C VAL A 77 -12.56 -10.38 -19.18
N ASP A 78 -12.79 -11.42 -19.99
CA ASP A 78 -12.11 -11.63 -21.27
C ASP A 78 -13.02 -11.31 -22.45
N ARG A 79 -12.44 -10.85 -23.56
CA ARG A 79 -13.17 -10.53 -24.80
C ARG A 79 -13.46 -11.80 -25.58
N LEU A 80 -14.69 -11.91 -26.06
CA LEU A 80 -15.12 -12.93 -27.03
C LEU A 80 -15.43 -12.32 -28.40
N SER A 81 -15.98 -11.10 -28.43
CA SER A 81 -16.25 -10.35 -29.66
C SER A 81 -16.32 -8.85 -29.39
N ASP A 82 -16.35 -8.03 -30.46
CA ASP A 82 -16.45 -6.58 -30.33
C ASP A 82 -17.81 -6.13 -29.79
N GLY A 83 -17.76 -5.26 -28.77
CA GLY A 83 -18.96 -4.62 -28.24
C GLY A 83 -18.76 -3.98 -26.88
N ILE A 84 -19.87 -3.72 -26.20
CA ILE A 84 -19.90 -3.29 -24.81
C ILE A 84 -20.45 -4.45 -24.00
N ALA A 85 -19.65 -4.97 -23.07
CA ALA A 85 -20.10 -5.99 -22.12
C ALA A 85 -20.48 -5.34 -20.79
N ARG A 86 -21.71 -5.57 -20.33
CA ARG A 86 -22.12 -5.20 -18.98
C ARG A 86 -21.62 -6.24 -17.99
N ILE A 87 -20.90 -5.81 -16.97
CA ILE A 87 -20.55 -6.64 -15.83
C ILE A 87 -21.45 -6.28 -14.66
N VAL A 88 -21.98 -7.32 -14.00
CA VAL A 88 -22.87 -7.19 -12.85
C VAL A 88 -22.20 -7.84 -11.65
N ALA A 89 -21.97 -7.05 -10.61
CA ALA A 89 -21.62 -7.54 -9.29
C ALA A 89 -22.90 -7.74 -8.49
N ARG A 90 -23.27 -9.00 -8.27
CA ARG A 90 -24.53 -9.40 -7.65
C ARG A 90 -24.31 -9.84 -6.20
N HIS A 91 -24.91 -9.12 -5.27
CA HIS A 91 -25.13 -9.53 -3.88
C HIS A 91 -26.63 -9.84 -3.66
N PRO A 92 -27.04 -10.65 -2.67
CA PRO A 92 -28.45 -10.95 -2.42
C PRO A 92 -29.39 -9.74 -2.21
N PHE A 93 -28.83 -8.58 -1.84
CA PHE A 93 -29.61 -7.36 -1.52
C PHE A 93 -29.30 -6.15 -2.40
N VAL A 94 -28.15 -6.13 -3.09
CA VAL A 94 -27.68 -5.01 -3.91
C VAL A 94 -27.02 -5.58 -5.17
N SER A 95 -27.10 -4.84 -6.28
CA SER A 95 -26.30 -5.14 -7.46
C SER A 95 -25.74 -3.85 -8.04
N LYS A 96 -24.46 -3.85 -8.40
CA LYS A 96 -23.82 -2.76 -9.14
C LYS A 96 -23.41 -3.23 -10.53
N ARG A 97 -23.26 -2.29 -11.45
CA ARG A 97 -22.95 -2.58 -12.86
C ARG A 97 -21.84 -1.68 -13.39
N LEU A 98 -21.04 -2.26 -14.29
CA LEU A 98 -19.95 -1.61 -14.99
C LEU A 98 -20.04 -2.01 -16.46
N ASP A 99 -20.10 -1.04 -17.37
CA ASP A 99 -20.12 -1.31 -18.81
C ASP A 99 -18.67 -1.18 -19.33
N LEU A 100 -18.13 -2.26 -19.90
CA LEU A 100 -16.75 -2.35 -20.39
C LEU A 100 -16.72 -2.41 -21.92
N SER A 101 -15.85 -1.60 -22.53
CA SER A 101 -15.59 -1.67 -23.96
C SER A 101 -14.67 -2.85 -24.25
N MET A 102 -15.17 -3.81 -25.02
CA MET A 102 -14.46 -5.01 -25.46
C MET A 102 -14.21 -4.84 -26.95
N VAL A 103 -13.18 -4.08 -27.33
CA VAL A 103 -12.88 -3.79 -28.75
C VAL A 103 -11.46 -4.22 -29.05
N GLU A 104 -11.28 -4.95 -30.15
CA GLU A 104 -9.95 -5.25 -30.69
C GLU A 104 -9.49 -4.13 -31.60
N THR A 105 -8.29 -3.64 -31.32
CA THR A 105 -7.56 -2.71 -32.18
C THR A 105 -6.70 -3.54 -33.13
N VAL A 106 -6.72 -3.22 -34.42
CA VAL A 106 -6.00 -3.97 -35.47
C VAL A 106 -5.08 -3.05 -36.24
N GLY A 107 -3.87 -3.53 -36.56
CA GLY A 107 -2.88 -2.83 -37.38
C GLY A 107 -2.20 -1.66 -36.66
N ALA A 108 -2.21 -1.64 -35.32
CA ALA A 108 -1.63 -0.56 -34.52
C ALA A 108 -0.35 -1.01 -33.81
N THR A 109 0.45 -0.05 -33.36
CA THR A 109 1.59 -0.34 -32.48
C THR A 109 1.14 -0.28 -31.03
N THR A 110 1.55 -1.23 -30.21
CA THR A 110 1.29 -1.25 -28.76
C THR A 110 2.52 -1.71 -28.00
N GLN A 111 2.59 -1.35 -26.72
CA GLN A 111 3.66 -1.75 -25.82
C GLN A 111 3.05 -2.45 -24.60
N VAL A 112 3.61 -3.60 -24.22
CA VAL A 112 3.19 -4.38 -23.06
C VAL A 112 4.30 -4.34 -22.01
N PHE A 113 3.94 -4.07 -20.76
CA PHE A 113 4.91 -4.03 -19.67
C PHE A 113 5.35 -5.44 -19.28
N GLU A 114 6.66 -5.67 -19.33
CA GLU A 114 7.24 -6.96 -18.95
C GLU A 114 7.83 -6.91 -17.53
N SER A 115 8.68 -5.91 -17.26
CA SER A 115 9.35 -5.77 -15.96
C SER A 115 9.97 -4.39 -15.78
N PHE A 116 10.38 -4.08 -14.56
CA PHE A 116 11.27 -2.94 -14.32
C PHE A 116 12.72 -3.28 -14.71
N VAL A 117 13.43 -2.27 -15.23
CA VAL A 117 14.84 -2.33 -15.65
C VAL A 117 15.76 -2.64 -14.47
N THR A 118 16.67 -3.61 -14.63
CA THR A 118 17.68 -3.93 -13.61
C THR A 118 18.49 -2.70 -13.20
N GLY A 119 18.58 -2.46 -11.89
CA GLY A 119 19.26 -1.30 -11.31
C GLY A 119 18.39 -0.05 -11.14
N SER A 120 17.13 -0.08 -11.60
CA SER A 120 16.15 0.97 -11.25
C SER A 120 15.64 0.79 -9.82
N LEU A 121 15.13 1.88 -9.22
CA LEU A 121 14.52 1.82 -7.89
C LEU A 121 13.24 0.97 -7.90
N ALA A 122 12.45 1.05 -8.98
CA ALA A 122 11.25 0.24 -9.15
C ALA A 122 11.59 -1.26 -9.14
N ARG A 123 12.70 -1.63 -9.79
CA ARG A 123 13.18 -3.02 -9.82
C ARG A 123 13.67 -3.49 -8.46
N GLU A 124 14.46 -2.68 -7.74
CA GLU A 124 14.88 -3.00 -6.37
C GLU A 124 13.66 -3.28 -5.47
N CYS A 125 12.68 -2.37 -5.46
CA CYS A 125 11.49 -2.53 -4.62
C CYS A 125 10.70 -3.80 -4.99
N ALA A 126 10.55 -4.08 -6.29
CA ALA A 126 9.85 -5.26 -6.77
C ALA A 126 10.58 -6.55 -6.37
N ASP A 127 11.88 -6.64 -6.64
CA ASP A 127 12.69 -7.81 -6.27
C ASP A 127 12.71 -8.01 -4.75
N ALA A 128 12.74 -6.93 -3.96
CA ALA A 128 12.75 -7.00 -2.50
C ALA A 128 11.47 -7.65 -1.92
N VAL A 129 10.33 -7.55 -2.60
CA VAL A 129 9.10 -8.25 -2.21
C VAL A 129 9.03 -9.62 -2.88
N ASP A 130 9.17 -9.66 -4.21
CA ASP A 130 8.92 -10.86 -5.02
C ASP A 130 9.84 -12.01 -4.64
N SER A 131 11.13 -11.73 -4.39
CA SER A 131 12.08 -12.77 -4.00
C SER A 131 11.76 -13.37 -2.63
N ARG A 132 11.09 -12.62 -1.75
CA ARG A 132 10.76 -13.03 -0.38
C ARG A 132 9.44 -13.78 -0.29
N ILE A 133 8.47 -13.49 -1.16
CA ILE A 133 7.19 -14.19 -1.20
C ILE A 133 7.21 -15.44 -2.09
N ALA A 134 8.24 -15.60 -2.92
CA ALA A 134 8.35 -16.70 -3.87
C ALA A 134 8.36 -18.07 -3.16
N GLY A 135 7.33 -18.88 -3.42
CA GLY A 135 7.20 -20.23 -2.86
C GLY A 135 6.65 -20.27 -1.43
N GLU A 136 6.37 -19.12 -0.83
CA GLU A 136 5.84 -19.03 0.52
C GLU A 136 4.33 -19.33 0.58
N THR A 137 3.86 -19.80 1.73
CA THR A 137 2.42 -20.03 1.98
C THR A 137 1.83 -18.86 2.75
N PRO A 138 0.91 -18.04 2.17
CA PRO A 138 0.48 -16.79 2.77
C PRO A 138 -0.11 -16.90 4.19
N SER A 139 -0.86 -17.96 4.48
CA SER A 139 -1.46 -18.16 5.81
C SER A 139 -0.43 -18.37 6.94
N VAL A 140 0.80 -18.76 6.58
CA VAL A 140 1.93 -18.95 7.51
C VAL A 140 2.88 -17.75 7.44
N ALA A 141 3.06 -17.19 6.24
CA ALA A 141 4.08 -16.19 5.98
C ALA A 141 3.61 -14.73 6.11
N LYS A 142 2.31 -14.45 6.25
CA LYS A 142 1.81 -13.10 6.56
C LYS A 142 2.06 -12.67 8.01
N PRO A 143 1.71 -13.45 9.06
CA PRO A 143 1.78 -12.95 10.43
C PRO A 143 3.21 -12.60 10.84
N ILE A 144 3.44 -11.41 11.39
CA ILE A 144 4.76 -10.98 11.88
C ILE A 144 5.14 -11.71 13.17
N PHE A 145 4.14 -12.19 13.92
CA PHE A 145 4.32 -12.86 15.20
C PHE A 145 3.71 -14.26 15.19
N THR A 146 4.42 -15.25 15.73
CA THR A 146 3.85 -16.55 16.09
C THR A 146 3.20 -16.51 17.47
N THR A 147 3.61 -15.55 18.31
CA THR A 147 2.97 -15.25 19.59
C THR A 147 2.88 -13.74 19.72
N GLN A 148 1.66 -13.24 19.91
CA GLN A 148 1.36 -11.84 20.17
C GLN A 148 0.40 -11.78 21.36
N ASN A 149 0.93 -11.53 22.56
CA ASN A 149 0.14 -11.41 23.76
C ASN A 149 0.34 -10.04 24.39
N HIS A 150 -0.70 -9.21 24.30
CA HIS A 150 -0.66 -7.84 24.81
C HIS A 150 -0.83 -7.77 26.34
N THR A 151 -1.61 -8.69 26.90
CA THR A 151 -1.94 -8.77 28.33
C THR A 151 -0.73 -9.23 29.14
N THR A 152 -0.08 -10.30 28.67
CA THR A 152 1.21 -10.77 29.19
C THR A 152 2.21 -10.44 28.09
N PRO A 153 2.92 -9.28 28.15
CA PRO A 153 3.65 -8.67 27.04
C PRO A 153 4.74 -9.59 26.49
N SER A 154 4.33 -10.53 25.64
CA SER A 154 5.09 -11.67 25.17
C SER A 154 4.91 -11.74 23.68
N TYR A 155 6.02 -11.60 22.98
CA TYR A 155 6.06 -11.50 21.53
C TYR A 155 7.15 -12.42 21.00
N VAL A 156 6.80 -13.24 20.02
CA VAL A 156 7.75 -14.10 19.31
C VAL A 156 7.61 -13.79 17.83
N ARG A 157 8.68 -13.24 17.23
CA ARG A 157 8.72 -12.98 15.78
C ARG A 157 8.53 -14.28 15.03
N ASN A 158 7.75 -14.24 13.96
CA ASN A 158 7.52 -15.39 13.12
C ASN A 158 8.71 -15.56 12.16
N PRO A 159 9.51 -16.65 12.30
CA PRO A 159 10.62 -16.90 11.38
C PRO A 159 10.14 -17.24 9.96
N ASP A 160 8.89 -17.71 9.82
CA ASP A 160 8.28 -18.07 8.54
C ASP A 160 7.59 -16.87 7.88
N CYS A 161 7.57 -15.69 8.52
CA CYS A 161 7.07 -14.48 7.88
C CYS A 161 7.94 -14.18 6.64
N TRP A 162 7.32 -13.88 5.48
CA TRP A 162 8.08 -13.60 4.25
C TRP A 162 9.06 -12.42 4.44
N ALA A 163 8.72 -11.51 5.34
CA ALA A 163 9.51 -10.33 5.69
C ALA A 163 10.33 -10.49 6.99
N ALA A 164 10.52 -11.70 7.51
CA ALA A 164 11.17 -11.96 8.82
C ALA A 164 12.60 -11.38 8.95
N GLY A 165 13.31 -11.23 7.83
CA GLY A 165 14.65 -10.63 7.81
C GLY A 165 14.70 -9.10 7.86
N LEU A 166 13.54 -8.42 7.86
CA LEU A 166 13.44 -6.96 7.93
C LEU A 166 13.27 -6.49 9.37
N ASP A 167 13.66 -5.25 9.62
CA ASP A 167 13.56 -4.64 10.95
C ASP A 167 12.18 -4.00 11.20
N PHE A 168 11.33 -4.72 11.93
CA PHE A 168 10.00 -4.27 12.34
C PHE A 168 9.96 -3.46 13.63
N THR A 169 11.12 -3.11 14.20
CA THR A 169 11.16 -2.52 15.56
C THR A 169 10.61 -1.10 15.64
N CYS A 170 10.52 -0.40 14.49
CA CYS A 170 9.88 0.92 14.41
C CYS A 170 8.36 0.88 14.55
N ILE A 171 7.73 -0.29 14.43
CA ILE A 171 6.28 -0.46 14.42
C ILE A 171 5.81 -0.79 15.83
N SER A 172 4.81 -0.05 16.31
CA SER A 172 4.21 -0.29 17.63
C SER A 172 2.99 -1.22 17.49
N PRO A 173 3.09 -2.51 17.88
CA PRO A 173 1.95 -3.43 17.79
C PRO A 173 0.89 -3.23 18.88
N TRP A 174 1.12 -2.30 19.81
CA TRP A 174 0.19 -2.07 20.90
C TRP A 174 0.33 -0.69 21.54
N ASN A 175 -0.79 -0.11 21.97
CA ASN A 175 -0.82 1.03 22.88
C ASN A 175 -1.99 0.93 23.87
N SER A 176 -1.91 1.67 24.97
CA SER A 176 -2.94 1.61 26.02
C SER A 176 -4.22 2.39 25.69
N THR A 177 -4.28 3.14 24.58
CA THR A 177 -5.50 3.82 24.12
C THR A 177 -6.41 2.88 23.32
N GLY A 178 -5.83 2.12 22.39
CA GLY A 178 -6.56 1.29 21.42
C GLY A 178 -6.27 -0.20 21.48
N GLY A 179 -5.35 -0.65 22.33
CA GLY A 179 -4.87 -2.02 22.30
C GLY A 179 -4.04 -2.28 21.04
N ALA A 180 -4.43 -3.27 20.24
CA ALA A 180 -3.86 -3.55 18.92
C ALA A 180 -4.34 -2.55 17.83
N LEU A 181 -5.23 -1.62 18.18
CA LEU A 181 -5.70 -0.57 17.28
C LEU A 181 -4.92 0.73 17.51
N ARG A 182 -4.98 1.68 16.57
CA ARG A 182 -4.32 3.00 16.64
C ARG A 182 -2.80 2.87 16.63
N ALA A 183 -2.26 2.28 15.58
CA ALA A 183 -0.83 2.04 15.48
C ALA A 183 -0.04 3.36 15.41
N GLY A 184 1.22 3.27 15.85
CA GLY A 184 2.18 4.36 15.77
C GLY A 184 3.50 3.84 15.20
N THR A 185 4.16 4.68 14.42
CA THR A 185 5.43 4.34 13.75
C THR A 185 6.53 5.27 14.22
N LEU A 186 7.63 4.71 14.70
CA LEU A 186 8.78 5.45 15.20
C LEU A 186 9.63 6.01 14.05
N VAL A 187 9.79 7.33 14.01
CA VAL A 187 10.50 8.08 12.93
C VAL A 187 11.75 8.83 13.42
N SER A 188 12.01 8.77 14.72
CA SER A 188 13.25 9.21 15.36
C SER A 188 13.38 8.50 16.72
N PRO A 189 14.47 8.65 17.49
CA PRO A 189 14.59 7.99 18.79
C PRO A 189 13.45 8.25 19.78
N ARG A 190 12.69 9.35 19.65
CA ARG A 190 11.63 9.74 20.60
C ARG A 190 10.31 10.20 19.97
N HIS A 191 10.19 10.18 18.65
CA HIS A 191 8.98 10.65 17.97
C HIS A 191 8.32 9.54 17.17
N ILE A 192 7.00 9.47 17.30
CA ILE A 192 6.15 8.59 16.51
C ILE A 192 5.24 9.42 15.60
N VAL A 193 4.86 8.87 14.47
CA VAL A 193 3.77 9.37 13.62
C VAL A 193 2.62 8.38 13.60
N PHE A 194 1.39 8.89 13.53
CA PHE A 194 0.15 8.10 13.48
C PHE A 194 -0.99 8.93 12.92
N ALA A 195 -2.13 8.29 12.64
CA ALA A 195 -3.31 8.96 12.08
C ALA A 195 -3.94 9.94 13.08
N LYS A 196 -4.18 11.17 12.65
CA LYS A 196 -4.82 12.23 13.46
C LYS A 196 -6.27 11.88 13.83
N HIS A 197 -7.03 11.31 12.90
CA HIS A 197 -8.42 10.90 13.13
C HIS A 197 -8.54 9.69 14.07
N TYR A 198 -7.44 8.96 14.30
CA TYR A 198 -7.38 7.74 15.10
C TYR A 198 -6.26 7.80 16.14
N MET A 199 -6.14 8.96 16.78
CA MET A 199 -5.04 9.32 17.68
C MET A 199 -4.81 8.39 18.88
N ILE A 200 -3.55 8.25 19.29
CA ILE A 200 -3.13 7.72 20.60
C ILE A 200 -3.21 8.86 21.62
N ASP A 201 -3.60 8.61 22.87
CA ASP A 201 -3.79 9.66 23.90
C ASP A 201 -2.50 10.02 24.65
N VAL A 202 -2.36 11.30 25.00
CA VAL A 202 -1.27 11.74 25.89
C VAL A 202 -1.44 11.05 27.24
N GLY A 203 -0.35 10.49 27.75
CA GLY A 203 -0.30 9.61 28.92
C GLY A 203 -0.41 8.11 28.58
N ALA A 204 -0.71 7.74 27.33
CA ALA A 204 -0.77 6.35 26.92
C ALA A 204 0.61 5.69 26.88
N THR A 205 0.64 4.41 27.19
CA THR A 205 1.79 3.55 26.89
C THR A 205 1.78 3.20 25.41
N VAL A 206 2.92 3.36 24.74
CA VAL A 206 3.21 2.92 23.38
C VAL A 206 4.27 1.83 23.48
N ARG A 207 4.03 0.68 22.84
CA ARG A 207 4.89 -0.51 22.95
C ARG A 207 5.63 -0.76 21.66
N PHE A 208 6.94 -0.95 21.76
CA PHE A 208 7.78 -1.48 20.71
C PHE A 208 8.28 -2.87 21.08
N VAL A 209 8.63 -3.65 20.06
CA VAL A 209 9.11 -5.02 20.22
C VAL A 209 10.39 -5.17 19.43
N LYS A 210 11.50 -5.50 20.12
CA LYS A 210 12.79 -5.80 19.48
C LYS A 210 12.68 -7.02 18.55
N MET A 211 13.65 -7.21 17.67
CA MET A 211 13.69 -8.41 16.82
C MET A 211 13.86 -9.71 17.62
N ASP A 212 14.39 -9.66 18.84
CA ASP A 212 14.49 -10.80 19.76
C ASP A 212 13.21 -11.03 20.60
N GLY A 213 12.15 -10.25 20.38
CA GLY A 213 10.89 -10.32 21.13
C GLY A 213 10.87 -9.50 22.44
N THR A 214 11.97 -8.87 22.83
CA THR A 214 12.01 -8.01 24.02
C THR A 214 11.10 -6.81 23.86
N VAL A 215 10.23 -6.60 24.85
CA VAL A 215 9.28 -5.48 24.88
C VAL A 215 9.92 -4.21 25.43
N VAL A 216 9.62 -3.08 24.79
CA VAL A 216 10.03 -1.74 25.21
C VAL A 216 8.79 -0.86 25.23
N ASP A 217 8.37 -0.45 26.43
CA ASP A 217 7.26 0.49 26.61
C ASP A 217 7.80 1.92 26.79
N ARG A 218 7.07 2.90 26.23
CA ARG A 218 7.28 4.34 26.38
C ARG A 218 5.96 5.02 26.69
N THR A 219 5.99 6.16 27.36
CA THR A 219 4.79 6.96 27.60
C THR A 219 4.74 8.11 26.62
N MET A 220 3.61 8.33 25.95
CA MET A 220 3.43 9.50 25.11
C MET A 220 3.18 10.74 25.97
N THR A 221 4.10 11.70 26.00
CA THR A 221 4.05 12.86 26.90
C THR A 221 3.40 14.09 26.28
N ALA A 222 3.41 14.18 24.95
CA ALA A 222 2.80 15.27 24.19
C ALA A 222 2.51 14.81 22.76
N ARG A 223 1.68 15.56 22.05
CA ARG A 223 1.43 15.36 20.63
C ARG A 223 1.12 16.68 19.94
N GLU A 224 1.49 16.78 18.67
CA GLU A 224 1.16 17.89 17.77
C GLU A 224 0.40 17.35 16.56
N TYR A 225 -0.51 18.15 16.03
CA TYR A 225 -1.26 17.79 14.82
C TYR A 225 -0.76 18.60 13.64
N LEU A 226 -0.76 17.99 12.46
CA LEU A 226 -0.59 18.76 11.23
C LEU A 226 -1.96 19.32 10.80
N GLY A 227 -1.97 20.59 10.41
CA GLY A 227 -3.15 21.30 9.92
C GLY A 227 -4.22 21.62 10.97
N ASP A 228 -5.06 22.61 10.66
CA ASP A 228 -6.10 23.12 11.56
C ASP A 228 -7.37 22.25 11.60
N TYR A 229 -7.46 21.22 10.76
CA TYR A 229 -8.65 20.38 10.69
C TYR A 229 -8.80 19.49 11.92
N LEU A 230 -9.66 19.87 12.87
CA LEU A 230 -9.99 19.07 14.06
C LEU A 230 -11.27 18.25 13.82
N GLY A 231 -11.11 16.99 13.44
CA GLY A 231 -12.13 15.96 13.61
C GLY A 231 -13.34 16.07 12.68
N GLY A 232 -13.37 15.18 11.69
CA GLY A 232 -14.55 14.84 10.91
C GLY A 232 -14.20 13.74 9.92
N SER A 233 -15.19 12.92 9.53
CA SER A 233 -15.05 11.95 8.45
C SER A 233 -15.06 12.69 7.11
N GLY A 234 -13.94 13.33 6.76
CA GLY A 234 -13.73 13.89 5.43
C GLY A 234 -13.14 12.83 4.52
N ASN A 235 -13.65 12.71 3.29
CA ASN A 235 -13.05 11.88 2.22
C ASN A 235 -12.25 12.73 1.22
N GLY A 236 -11.89 13.96 1.62
CA GLY A 236 -11.31 14.96 0.74
C GLY A 236 -9.79 14.98 0.78
N PRO A 237 -9.14 15.45 -0.30
CA PRO A 237 -7.69 15.53 -0.40
C PRO A 237 -7.02 16.25 0.79
N ALA A 238 -7.60 17.37 1.23
CA ALA A 238 -7.08 18.14 2.38
C ALA A 238 -7.14 17.36 3.72
N PHE A 239 -8.12 16.45 3.87
CA PHE A 239 -8.19 15.60 5.05
C PHE A 239 -7.05 14.58 5.06
N ILE A 240 -6.82 13.89 3.94
CA ILE A 240 -5.76 12.88 3.82
C ILE A 240 -4.40 13.50 4.08
N GLN A 241 -4.13 14.66 3.48
CA GLN A 241 -2.85 15.33 3.62
C GLN A 241 -2.57 15.73 5.08
N GLN A 242 -3.60 16.07 5.85
CA GLN A 242 -3.46 16.57 7.23
C GLN A 242 -3.77 15.52 8.30
N ASP A 243 -4.01 14.27 7.91
CA ASP A 243 -4.31 13.17 8.85
C ASP A 243 -3.04 12.63 9.53
N VAL A 244 -2.20 13.53 10.01
CA VAL A 244 -0.94 13.24 10.69
C VAL A 244 -0.96 13.83 12.09
N CYS A 245 -0.58 13.00 13.05
CA CYS A 245 -0.23 13.41 14.39
C CYS A 245 1.19 12.95 14.71
N VAL A 246 1.99 13.84 15.31
CA VAL A 246 3.33 13.56 15.80
C VAL A 246 3.25 13.43 17.32
N GLY A 247 3.67 12.29 17.86
CA GLY A 247 3.74 12.05 19.31
C GLY A 247 5.17 12.16 19.82
N LEU A 248 5.33 12.72 21.02
CA LEU A 248 6.59 12.71 21.77
C LEU A 248 6.54 11.63 22.86
N LEU A 249 7.56 10.79 22.91
CA LEU A 249 7.75 9.79 23.95
C LEU A 249 8.52 10.38 25.15
N ASP A 250 8.36 9.79 26.33
CA ASP A 250 9.00 10.23 27.57
C ASP A 250 10.53 10.11 27.58
N SER A 251 11.09 9.20 26.78
CA SER A 251 12.53 9.00 26.62
C SER A 251 12.86 8.35 25.28
N ASP A 252 14.13 8.49 24.84
CA ASP A 252 14.60 7.80 23.63
C ASP A 252 14.39 6.30 23.79
N VAL A 253 13.99 5.62 22.71
CA VAL A 253 13.99 4.16 22.68
C VAL A 253 15.43 3.64 22.85
N PRO A 254 15.63 2.47 23.49
CA PRO A 254 16.97 1.94 23.71
C PRO A 254 17.52 1.31 22.42
N SER A 255 18.82 1.01 22.41
CA SER A 255 19.43 0.25 21.32
C SER A 255 18.69 -1.06 21.03
N GLY A 256 18.55 -1.38 19.74
CA GLY A 256 17.79 -2.53 19.25
C GLY A 256 16.31 -2.24 19.00
N ILE A 257 15.88 -0.99 19.18
CA ILE A 257 14.70 -0.43 18.53
C ILE A 257 15.20 0.66 17.58
N ASN A 258 15.00 0.46 16.29
CA ASN A 258 15.39 1.41 15.25
C ASN A 258 14.15 2.17 14.77
N PHE A 259 14.34 3.41 14.38
CA PHE A 259 13.30 4.22 13.73
C PHE A 259 13.42 4.08 12.21
N CYS A 260 12.30 4.18 11.50
CA CYS A 260 12.31 4.10 10.03
C CYS A 260 12.71 5.44 9.41
N GLN A 261 13.32 5.38 8.23
CA GLN A 261 13.51 6.55 7.38
C GLN A 261 12.24 6.88 6.61
N ILE A 262 12.14 8.11 6.13
CA ILE A 262 11.03 8.60 5.30
C ILE A 262 11.39 8.50 3.83
N LEU A 263 10.43 8.11 3.01
CA LEU A 263 10.56 8.16 1.56
C LEU A 263 10.68 9.63 1.11
N PRO A 264 11.77 10.04 0.45
CA PRO A 264 11.94 11.44 0.06
C PRO A 264 10.89 11.87 -0.98
N TYR A 265 10.56 13.17 -0.98
CA TYR A 265 9.61 13.72 -1.94
C TYR A 265 10.08 13.64 -3.40
N SER A 266 11.39 13.71 -3.61
CA SER A 266 12.02 13.72 -4.94
C SER A 266 11.93 12.40 -5.70
N ILE A 267 11.36 11.35 -5.10
CA ILE A 267 11.32 10.00 -5.69
C ILE A 267 10.57 9.91 -7.02
N ALA A 268 9.73 10.90 -7.36
CA ALA A 268 9.02 10.94 -8.64
C ALA A 268 9.97 10.78 -9.85
N ASN A 269 11.22 11.25 -9.74
CA ASN A 269 12.21 11.11 -10.81
C ASN A 269 12.86 9.72 -10.85
N GLN A 270 12.81 8.93 -9.78
CA GLN A 270 13.34 7.56 -9.71
C GLN A 270 12.28 6.48 -9.92
N LEU A 271 11.00 6.85 -9.84
CA LEU A 271 9.83 6.00 -10.10
C LEU A 271 8.89 6.66 -11.13
N PRO A 272 9.36 6.97 -12.35
CA PRO A 272 8.56 7.68 -13.34
C PRO A 272 7.31 6.87 -13.76
N ASN A 273 7.39 5.54 -13.71
CA ASN A 273 6.30 4.63 -14.06
C ASN A 273 5.63 3.98 -12.84
N ILE A 274 5.53 4.71 -11.73
CA ILE A 274 4.84 4.25 -10.51
C ILE A 274 3.42 3.73 -10.79
N VAL A 275 2.76 4.18 -11.85
CA VAL A 275 1.41 3.73 -12.27
C VAL A 275 1.32 2.22 -12.54
N HIS A 276 2.45 1.56 -12.81
CA HIS A 276 2.53 0.09 -12.93
C HIS A 276 2.52 -0.63 -11.58
N GLY A 277 2.56 0.12 -10.47
CA GLY A 277 2.36 -0.38 -9.11
C GLY A 277 3.62 -1.02 -8.55
N ILE A 278 4.31 -0.29 -7.69
CA ILE A 278 5.52 -0.76 -7.02
C ILE A 278 5.12 -1.58 -5.78
N PRO A 279 5.54 -2.85 -5.63
CA PRO A 279 5.24 -3.64 -4.44
C PRO A 279 5.72 -2.96 -3.17
N ALA A 280 4.86 -2.95 -2.16
CA ALA A 280 5.07 -2.31 -0.88
C ALA A 280 4.64 -3.26 0.24
N LEU A 281 5.35 -3.18 1.37
CA LEU A 281 5.00 -3.87 2.60
C LEU A 281 4.01 -3.01 3.39
N CYS A 282 2.88 -3.58 3.75
CA CYS A 282 1.80 -2.89 4.45
C CYS A 282 1.45 -3.63 5.72
N ILE A 283 1.26 -2.91 6.82
CA ILE A 283 0.84 -3.50 8.10
C ILE A 283 -0.61 -3.17 8.38
N ASP A 284 -1.32 -4.09 9.03
CA ASP A 284 -2.68 -3.92 9.50
C ASP A 284 -2.77 -4.12 11.03
N ARG A 285 -3.97 -3.99 11.59
CA ARG A 285 -4.20 -4.16 13.04
C ARG A 285 -3.94 -5.58 13.56
N GLU A 286 -3.83 -6.57 12.67
CA GLU A 286 -3.53 -7.97 12.99
C GLU A 286 -2.03 -8.25 12.98
N GLU A 287 -1.20 -7.26 12.61
CA GLU A 287 0.25 -7.37 12.44
C GLU A 287 0.63 -8.40 11.38
N ASN A 288 -0.10 -8.38 10.27
CA ASN A 288 0.26 -9.10 9.05
C ASN A 288 1.18 -8.23 8.18
N ALA A 289 2.23 -8.83 7.62
CA ALA A 289 3.01 -8.25 6.54
C ALA A 289 2.26 -8.46 5.22
N LEU A 290 1.42 -7.49 4.85
CA LEU A 290 0.65 -7.50 3.62
C LEU A 290 1.47 -6.98 2.45
N VAL A 291 1.12 -7.42 1.23
CA VAL A 291 1.66 -6.87 -0.01
C VAL A 291 0.60 -6.02 -0.71
N LYS A 292 0.91 -4.74 -0.95
CA LYS A 292 0.11 -3.85 -1.81
C LYS A 292 0.97 -3.21 -2.88
N CYS A 293 0.35 -2.50 -3.82
CA CYS A 293 1.07 -1.79 -4.86
C CYS A 293 0.97 -0.28 -4.64
N PHE A 294 2.11 0.36 -4.42
CA PHE A 294 2.25 1.81 -4.44
C PHE A 294 2.16 2.31 -5.87
N TYR A 295 1.08 3.01 -6.23
CA TYR A 295 0.77 3.30 -7.63
C TYR A 295 0.55 4.77 -7.98
N ALA A 296 0.37 5.64 -7.00
CA ALA A 296 0.17 7.06 -7.25
C ALA A 296 0.96 7.95 -6.29
N TYR A 297 1.67 8.91 -6.89
CA TYR A 297 2.50 9.89 -6.20
C TYR A 297 1.95 11.31 -6.39
N SER A 298 1.25 11.87 -5.39
CA SER A 298 0.85 13.29 -5.34
C SER A 298 1.30 14.02 -4.06
N ASP A 299 1.23 15.35 -4.06
CA ASP A 299 1.53 16.24 -2.92
C ASP A 299 0.58 16.03 -1.74
N ILE A 300 -0.59 15.47 -2.02
CA ILE A 300 -1.71 15.41 -1.12
C ILE A 300 -1.77 14.05 -0.42
N ALA A 301 -1.76 12.98 -1.22
CA ALA A 301 -2.00 11.63 -0.75
C ALA A 301 -1.11 10.62 -1.46
N ARG A 302 -0.85 9.52 -0.76
CA ARG A 302 -0.27 8.29 -1.30
C ARG A 302 -1.40 7.30 -1.47
N ALA A 303 -1.57 6.78 -2.68
CA ALA A 303 -2.56 5.75 -2.95
C ALA A 303 -1.86 4.41 -3.15
N MET A 304 -2.38 3.40 -2.44
CA MET A 304 -2.08 2.00 -2.67
C MET A 304 -3.22 1.38 -3.46
N ARG A 305 -2.92 0.34 -4.22
CA ARG A 305 -3.92 -0.51 -4.86
C ARG A 305 -3.68 -1.96 -4.50
N ASN A 306 -4.71 -2.79 -4.66
CA ASN A 306 -4.54 -4.22 -4.53
C ASN A 306 -3.64 -4.75 -5.66
N PRO A 307 -2.73 -5.71 -5.40
CA PRO A 307 -1.94 -6.31 -6.46
C PRO A 307 -2.82 -7.09 -7.44
N THR A 308 -2.58 -6.94 -8.74
CA THR A 308 -3.25 -7.76 -9.79
C THR A 308 -2.54 -9.08 -10.03
N GLN A 309 -1.22 -9.13 -9.79
CA GLN A 309 -0.43 -10.35 -9.93
C GLN A 309 -0.79 -11.36 -8.82
N SER A 310 -1.17 -12.57 -9.21
CA SER A 310 -1.70 -13.61 -8.30
C SER A 310 -0.77 -13.94 -7.13
N ALA A 311 0.54 -13.99 -7.37
CA ALA A 311 1.54 -14.22 -6.33
C ALA A 311 1.45 -13.15 -5.22
N ARG A 312 1.52 -11.87 -5.58
CA ARG A 312 1.41 -10.74 -4.65
C ARG A 312 0.01 -10.65 -4.03
N ALA A 313 -1.03 -10.86 -4.83
CA ALA A 313 -2.43 -10.80 -4.39
C ALA A 313 -2.72 -11.82 -3.28
N SER A 314 -2.05 -12.97 -3.27
CA SER A 314 -2.20 -13.98 -2.22
C SER A 314 -1.69 -13.53 -0.83
N PHE A 315 -0.84 -12.50 -0.78
CA PHE A 315 -0.32 -11.84 0.43
C PHE A 315 -1.07 -10.54 0.77
N ASN A 316 -2.14 -10.21 0.04
CA ASN A 316 -2.94 -9.01 0.28
C ASN A 316 -4.23 -9.36 1.02
N GLU A 317 -4.76 -8.37 1.75
CA GLU A 317 -6.14 -8.34 2.20
C GLU A 317 -6.66 -6.89 2.25
N PRO A 318 -7.99 -6.67 2.24
CA PRO A 318 -8.56 -5.34 2.35
C PRO A 318 -8.20 -4.70 3.69
N LEU A 319 -7.78 -3.43 3.68
CA LEU A 319 -7.65 -2.68 4.93
C LEU A 319 -9.05 -2.34 5.46
N ILE A 320 -9.24 -2.43 6.76
CA ILE A 320 -10.53 -2.28 7.42
C ILE A 320 -10.44 -1.30 8.59
N SER A 321 -11.61 -1.02 9.18
CA SER A 321 -11.67 -0.19 10.38
C SER A 321 -10.82 -0.80 11.51
N GLY A 322 -9.93 0.02 12.06
CA GLY A 322 -8.93 -0.40 13.03
C GLY A 322 -7.49 -0.32 12.51
N ASP A 323 -7.30 -0.39 11.19
CA ASP A 323 -5.95 -0.32 10.58
C ASP A 323 -5.38 1.09 10.56
N SER A 324 -6.21 2.11 10.79
CA SER A 324 -5.80 3.52 10.80
C SER A 324 -4.57 3.76 11.67
N GLY A 325 -3.58 4.44 11.09
CA GLY A 325 -2.28 4.69 11.71
C GLY A 325 -1.22 3.62 11.46
N ASN A 326 -1.58 2.42 10.99
CA ASN A 326 -0.58 1.43 10.61
C ASN A 326 0.21 1.89 9.38
N PRO A 327 1.50 1.54 9.28
CA PRO A 327 2.36 2.02 8.22
C PRO A 327 2.31 1.19 6.93
N GLY A 328 2.63 1.86 5.82
CA GLY A 328 3.04 1.27 4.56
C GLY A 328 4.47 1.69 4.19
N PHE A 329 5.26 0.76 3.69
CA PHE A 329 6.69 0.91 3.41
C PHE A 329 7.07 0.45 2.01
N LEU A 330 8.06 1.12 1.40
CA LEU A 330 8.90 0.47 0.39
C LEU A 330 10.05 -0.24 1.11
N ILE A 331 10.53 -1.33 0.52
CA ILE A 331 11.75 -2.01 0.97
C ILE A 331 12.86 -1.56 0.02
N ILE A 332 13.83 -0.78 0.53
CA ILE A 332 14.93 -0.22 -0.27
C ILE A 332 16.24 -0.54 0.43
N ASP A 333 17.14 -1.26 -0.24
CA ASP A 333 18.38 -1.79 0.32
C ASP A 333 18.14 -2.66 1.58
N SER A 334 17.06 -3.45 1.57
CA SER A 334 16.58 -4.25 2.71
C SER A 334 16.20 -3.46 3.97
N GLU A 335 15.95 -2.15 3.86
CA GLU A 335 15.43 -1.30 4.93
C GLU A 335 13.97 -0.91 4.69
N LEU A 336 13.19 -0.78 5.77
CA LEU A 336 11.82 -0.27 5.70
C LEU A 336 11.84 1.27 5.58
N VAL A 337 11.30 1.79 4.48
CA VAL A 337 11.21 3.22 4.19
C VAL A 337 9.76 3.66 4.17
N LEU A 338 9.37 4.50 5.13
CA LEU A 338 7.98 4.88 5.37
C LEU A 338 7.43 5.72 4.23
N ILE A 339 6.31 5.26 3.66
CA ILE A 339 5.56 5.96 2.62
C ILE A 339 4.45 6.79 3.27
N THR A 340 3.63 6.13 4.09
CA THR A 340 2.35 6.62 4.60
C THR A 340 1.93 5.83 5.85
N THR A 341 0.96 6.36 6.58
CA THR A 341 0.16 5.66 7.58
C THR A 341 -1.29 5.64 7.11
N TRP A 342 -2.07 4.60 7.42
CA TRP A 342 -3.42 4.48 6.86
C TRP A 342 -4.38 5.53 7.41
N THR A 343 -5.06 6.20 6.48
CA THR A 343 -6.20 7.08 6.72
C THR A 343 -7.52 6.38 6.39
N TYR A 344 -7.54 5.56 5.32
CA TYR A 344 -8.72 4.82 4.88
C TYR A 344 -8.46 3.33 4.65
N GLY A 345 -9.53 2.55 4.74
CA GLY A 345 -9.56 1.14 4.38
C GLY A 345 -9.64 0.89 2.87
N GLY A 346 -10.03 -0.33 2.50
CA GLY A 346 -10.08 -0.81 1.13
C GLY A 346 -8.67 -1.04 0.59
N GLU A 347 -8.35 -0.35 -0.50
CA GLU A 347 -7.02 -0.43 -1.13
C GLU A 347 -5.94 0.24 -0.28
N GLY A 348 -6.31 1.25 0.51
CA GLY A 348 -5.40 1.98 1.39
C GLY A 348 -4.88 3.28 0.81
N ALA A 349 -4.98 4.34 1.60
CA ALA A 349 -4.36 5.62 1.30
C ALA A 349 -4.01 6.35 2.59
N GLY A 350 -3.14 7.34 2.49
CA GLY A 350 -2.81 8.20 3.61
C GLY A 350 -1.89 9.37 3.27
N PRO A 351 -1.41 10.08 4.30
CA PRO A 351 -0.60 11.27 4.13
C PRO A 351 0.72 10.96 3.44
N ASN A 352 1.17 11.89 2.61
CA ASN A 352 2.46 11.81 1.98
C ASN A 352 3.56 12.35 2.91
N TYR A 353 4.19 11.48 3.70
CA TYR A 353 5.24 11.90 4.63
C TYR A 353 6.45 12.53 3.94
N GLY A 354 6.75 12.15 2.69
CA GLY A 354 7.83 12.76 1.92
C GLY A 354 7.59 14.23 1.63
N TYR A 355 6.36 14.61 1.26
CA TYR A 355 6.00 16.02 1.06
C TYR A 355 5.89 16.79 2.37
N LEU A 356 5.41 16.13 3.44
CA LEU A 356 5.16 16.74 4.74
C LEU A 356 6.40 16.80 5.66
N ILE A 357 7.61 16.60 5.12
CA ILE A 357 8.84 16.54 5.92
C ILE A 357 9.00 17.81 6.77
N ASP A 358 8.79 18.98 6.18
CA ASP A 358 9.00 20.26 6.86
C ASP A 358 7.96 20.51 7.95
N GLU A 359 6.69 20.17 7.69
CA GLU A 359 5.61 20.27 8.66
C GLU A 359 5.79 19.30 9.82
N VAL A 360 6.18 18.05 9.55
CA VAL A 360 6.47 17.06 10.60
C VAL A 360 7.69 17.49 11.40
N ASN A 361 8.76 17.98 10.76
CA ASN A 361 9.94 18.50 11.47
C ASN A 361 9.60 19.72 12.34
N THR A 362 8.70 20.59 11.88
CA THR A 362 8.21 21.72 12.67
C THR A 362 7.46 21.23 13.92
N ALA A 363 6.58 20.23 13.77
CA ALA A 363 5.87 19.61 14.88
C ALA A 363 6.84 18.90 15.86
N MET A 364 7.83 18.16 15.35
CA MET A 364 8.89 17.55 16.17
C MET A 364 9.68 18.61 16.94
N ALA A 365 10.07 19.71 16.29
CA ALA A 365 10.79 20.81 16.95
C ALA A 365 9.96 21.48 18.06
N ALA A 366 8.65 21.64 17.86
CA ALA A 366 7.74 22.18 18.87
C ALA A 366 7.60 21.24 20.08
N LEU A 367 7.58 19.93 19.84
CA LEU A 367 7.54 18.91 20.88
C LEU A 367 8.88 18.79 21.64
N GLY A 368 10.01 18.99 20.95
CA GLY A 368 11.36 18.92 21.51
C GLY A 368 12.12 17.66 21.10
N GLY A 369 12.93 17.10 21.99
CA GLY A 369 13.74 15.90 21.70
C GLY A 369 14.98 16.14 20.82
N GLY A 370 15.02 17.21 20.02
CA GLY A 370 16.21 17.62 19.26
C GLY A 370 16.50 16.78 18.01
N TYR A 371 15.48 16.08 17.50
CA TYR A 371 15.57 15.23 16.32
C TYR A 371 14.73 15.79 15.18
N GLN A 372 15.03 15.31 13.97
CA GLN A 372 14.29 15.57 12.75
C GLN A 372 14.13 14.26 11.96
N LEU A 373 13.20 14.23 11.02
CA LEU A 373 13.05 13.13 10.09
C LEU A 373 14.35 12.90 9.31
N THR A 374 14.66 11.62 9.08
CA THR A 374 15.74 11.21 8.19
C THR A 374 15.13 10.62 6.92
N THR A 375 15.52 11.14 5.77
CA THR A 375 15.09 10.61 4.47
C THR A 375 16.01 9.51 3.98
N LYS A 376 15.46 8.51 3.28
CA LYS A 376 16.27 7.53 2.55
C LYS A 376 17.09 8.23 1.45
N ASP A 377 18.38 7.93 1.38
CA ASP A 377 19.23 8.38 0.27
C ASP A 377 18.96 7.50 -0.96
N LEU A 378 18.55 8.13 -2.06
CA LEU A 378 18.25 7.48 -3.33
C LEU A 378 19.28 7.81 -4.42
N SER A 379 20.40 8.45 -4.07
CA SER A 379 21.42 8.87 -5.04
C SER A 379 22.11 7.70 -5.77
N GLY A 380 21.99 6.47 -5.24
CA GLY A 380 22.45 5.25 -5.90
C GLY A 380 21.57 4.77 -7.06
N TYR A 381 20.36 5.33 -7.22
CA TYR A 381 19.40 4.92 -8.24
C TYR A 381 19.34 5.94 -9.39
N PRO A 382 19.16 5.47 -10.65
CA PRO A 382 18.98 6.36 -11.79
C PRO A 382 17.78 7.29 -11.62
N THR A 383 17.94 8.53 -12.07
CA THR A 383 16.86 9.49 -12.27
C THR A 383 16.47 9.53 -13.74
N TYR A 384 15.19 9.55 -14.01
CA TYR A 384 14.60 9.71 -15.32
C TYR A 384 14.03 11.13 -15.40
N ASP A 385 14.44 11.87 -16.42
CA ASP A 385 13.88 13.20 -16.65
C ASP A 385 12.42 13.01 -17.02
N GLY A 386 11.51 13.36 -16.10
CA GLY A 386 10.07 13.24 -16.30
C GLY A 386 9.65 13.98 -17.55
N GLY A 387 9.59 13.28 -18.67
CA GLY A 387 8.84 13.68 -19.84
C GLY A 387 7.39 13.56 -19.43
N SER A 388 6.84 14.62 -18.83
CA SER A 388 5.40 14.73 -18.66
C SER A 388 4.75 14.63 -20.04
N SER A 389 4.32 13.42 -20.41
CA SER A 389 3.35 13.25 -21.47
C SER A 389 2.05 13.86 -20.97
N SER A 390 1.80 15.07 -21.47
CA SER A 390 0.59 15.87 -21.32
C SER A 390 -0.70 15.11 -21.58
#